data_AF-A0A8J7WBC4-F1
#
_entry.id   AF-A0A8J7WBC4-F1
#
_cell.length_a   1.000
_cell.length_b   1.000
_cell.length_c   1.000
_cell.angle_alpha   90.00
_cell.angle_beta   90.00
_cell.angle_gamma   90.00
#
_symmetry.space_group_name_H-M   'P 1'
#
loop_
_entity.id
_entity.type
_entity.pdbx_description
1 polymer ?
#
loop_
_entity_poly.entity_id
_entity_poly.type
_entity_poly.pdbx_seq_one_letter_code
_entity_poly.pdbx_strand_id
1 'polypeptide(L)' 'MVEEFVQEHSGEYRRRALWSSLPLKMMYQTYKAVIEYLLESGKIAIDANGNVCWIFDPDRVRHYIAREDLRIR' A
#
# COMPACT_ATOMS: atom_id res chain seq x y z
N MET A 1 -2.29 -8.11 8.26
CA MET A 1 -1.20 -7.14 8.62
C MET A 1 -1.54 -5.75 8.05
N VAL A 2 -0.72 -4.70 8.28
CA VAL A 2 -1.02 -3.33 7.78
C VAL A 2 -1.30 -3.31 6.28
N GLU A 3 -0.56 -4.10 5.50
CA GLU A 3 -0.73 -4.23 4.04
C GLU A 3 -2.15 -4.66 3.66
N GLU A 4 -2.62 -5.79 4.18
CA GLU A 4 -3.99 -6.30 3.97
C GLU A 4 -5.04 -5.29 4.41
N PHE A 5 -4.84 -4.65 5.57
CA PHE A 5 -5.79 -3.65 6.08
C PHE A 5 -5.90 -2.43 5.15
N VAL A 6 -4.78 -1.96 4.59
CA VAL A 6 -4.79 -0.86 3.60
C VAL A 6 -5.46 -1.30 2.30
N GLN A 7 -5.27 -2.55 1.88
CA GLN A 7 -5.89 -3.10 0.68
C GLN A 7 -7.41 -3.18 0.80
N GLU A 8 -7.92 -3.63 1.96
CA GLU A 8 -9.37 -3.73 2.24
C GLU A 8 -10.02 -2.35 2.43
N HIS A 9 -9.32 -1.42 3.07
CA HIS A 9 -9.83 -0.08 3.43
C HIS A 9 -9.19 1.04 2.59
N SER A 10 -8.92 0.77 1.32
CA SER A 10 -8.22 1.69 0.41
C SER A 10 -8.96 3.02 0.29
N GLY A 11 -8.27 4.12 0.63
CA GLY A 11 -8.82 5.49 0.54
C GLY A 11 -9.74 5.89 1.70
N GLU A 12 -10.00 5.01 2.67
CA GLU A 12 -10.92 5.30 3.78
C GLU A 12 -10.28 6.14 4.89
N TYR A 13 -8.97 6.00 5.09
CA TYR A 13 -8.29 6.57 6.25
C TYR A 13 -7.07 7.42 5.90
N ARG A 14 -6.95 8.55 6.59
CA ARG A 14 -5.67 9.27 6.72
C ARG A 14 -4.66 8.46 7.53
N ARG A 15 -3.36 8.69 7.31
CA ARG A 15 -2.26 7.94 7.97
C ARG A 15 -2.41 7.72 9.48
N ARG A 16 -2.80 8.73 10.27
CA ARG A 16 -2.96 8.57 11.72
C ARG A 16 -4.24 7.80 12.08
N ALA A 17 -5.33 8.04 11.35
CA ALA A 17 -6.59 7.33 11.57
C ALA A 17 -6.42 5.84 11.26
N LEU A 18 -5.71 5.50 10.18
CA LEU A 18 -5.42 4.12 9.80
C LEU A 18 -4.70 3.37 10.92
N TRP A 19 -3.63 3.96 11.49
CA TRP A 19 -2.91 3.38 12.63
C TRP A 19 -3.83 3.11 13.83
N SER A 20 -4.70 4.06 14.15
CA SER A 20 -5.66 3.91 15.25
C SER A 20 -6.72 2.84 14.97
N SER A 21 -7.08 2.60 13.71
CA SER A 21 -8.08 1.63 13.28
C SER A 21 -7.54 0.20 13.11
N LEU A 22 -6.22 0.00 13.18
CA LEU A 22 -5.63 -1.34 13.04
C LEU A 22 -6.20 -2.32 14.09
N PRO A 23 -6.61 -3.55 13.69
CA PRO A 23 -7.15 -4.55 14.60
C PRO A 23 -6.17 -4.94 15.71
N LEU A 24 -4.88 -5.02 15.36
CA LEU A 24 -3.79 -5.27 16.30
C LEU A 24 -3.03 -3.97 16.53
N LYS A 25 -2.97 -3.54 17.80
CA LYS A 25 -2.21 -2.36 18.17
C LYS A 25 -0.72 -2.62 18.01
N MET A 26 -0.06 -1.74 17.27
CA MET A 26 1.39 -1.73 17.10
C MET A 26 1.97 -0.38 17.48
N MET A 27 3.25 -0.38 17.84
CA MET A 27 3.99 0.85 18.08
C MET A 27 3.96 1.75 16.84
N TYR A 28 3.78 3.05 17.06
CA TYR A 28 3.64 4.01 15.98
C TYR A 28 4.88 4.07 15.07
N GLN A 29 6.09 3.86 15.62
CA GLN A 29 7.33 3.86 14.84
C GLN A 29 7.38 2.69 13.85
N THR A 30 6.96 1.49 14.28
CA THR A 30 6.86 0.32 13.41
C THR A 30 5.83 0.55 12.31
N TYR A 31 4.68 1.12 12.66
CA TYR A 31 3.67 1.52 11.67
C TYR A 31 4.23 2.50 10.63
N LYS A 32 4.98 3.52 11.06
CA LYS A 32 5.59 4.51 10.17
C LYS A 32 6.55 3.86 9.18
N ALA A 33 7.42 2.96 9.66
CA ALA A 33 8.35 2.21 8.82
C ALA A 33 7.62 1.35 7.76
N VAL A 34 6.52 0.71 8.14
CA VAL A 34 5.70 -0.07 7.19
C VAL A 34 5.06 0.84 6.13
N ILE A 35 4.48 1.97 6.53
CA ILE A 35 3.90 2.94 5.57
C ILE A 35 4.95 3.51 4.63
N GLU A 36 6.14 3.86 5.12
CA GLU A 36 7.25 4.33 4.28
C GLU A 36 7.67 3.27 3.27
N TYR A 37 7.85 2.01 3.71
CA TYR A 37 8.15 0.91 2.80
C TYR A 37 7.07 0.70 1.72
N LEU A 38 5.79 0.77 2.09
CA LEU A 38 4.69 0.60 1.13
C LEU A 38 4.62 1.76 0.12
N LEU A 39 4.96 2.99 0.53
CA LEU A 39 5.05 4.14 -0.38
C LEU A 39 6.24 4.00 -1.33
N GLU A 40 7.42 3.66 -0.81
CA GLU A 40 8.65 3.51 -1.60
C GLU A 40 8.55 2.35 -2.60
N SER A 41 7.89 1.26 -2.22
CA SER A 41 7.64 0.13 -3.12
C SER A 41 6.52 0.39 -4.14
N GLY A 42 5.87 1.55 -4.10
CA GLY A 42 4.76 1.89 -4.99
C GLY A 42 3.50 1.07 -4.76
N LYS A 43 3.37 0.42 -3.60
CA LYS A 43 2.18 -0.36 -3.24
C LYS A 43 0.99 0.51 -2.87
N ILE A 44 1.28 1.64 -2.23
CA ILE A 44 0.28 2.62 -1.79
C ILE A 44 0.63 4.01 -2.29
N ALA A 45 -0.37 4.88 -2.36
CA ALA A 45 -0.23 6.32 -2.56
C ALA A 45 -1.05 7.10 -1.53
N ILE A 46 -0.78 8.40 -1.41
CA ILE A 46 -1.58 9.31 -0.60
C ILE A 46 -2.39 10.20 -1.54
N ASP A 47 -3.72 10.20 -1.39
CA ASP A 47 -4.59 11.05 -2.19
C ASP A 47 -4.51 12.55 -1.78
N ALA A 48 -5.20 13.41 -2.53
CA ALA A 48 -5.25 14.84 -2.24
C ALA A 48 -5.86 15.18 -0.86
N ASN A 49 -6.66 14.29 -0.29
CA ASN A 49 -7.29 14.45 1.02
C ASN A 49 -6.44 13.90 2.17
N GLY A 50 -5.28 13.28 1.86
CA GLY A 50 -4.36 12.67 2.81
C GLY A 50 -4.69 11.22 3.15
N ASN A 51 -5.61 10.57 2.44
CA ASN A 51 -6.00 9.19 2.65
C ASN A 51 -4.99 8.23 2.02
N VAL A 52 -4.80 7.08 2.64
CA VAL A 52 -3.90 6.03 2.17
C VAL A 52 -4.65 5.12 1.21
N CYS A 53 -4.20 5.04 -0.03
CA CYS A 53 -4.84 4.27 -1.09
C CYS A 53 -3.92 3.13 -1.55
N TRP A 54 -4.45 1.91 -1.61
CA TRP A 54 -3.81 0.79 -2.31
C TRP A 54 -3.87 1.00 -3.81
N ILE A 55 -2.73 0.92 -4.49
CA ILE A 55 -2.62 1.17 -5.94
C ILE A 55 -1.93 0.03 -6.71
N PHE A 56 -1.51 -1.03 -6.02
CA PHE A 56 -0.77 -2.12 -6.63
C PHE A 56 -1.68 -3.25 -7.10
N ASP A 57 -1.57 -3.56 -8.39
CA ASP A 57 -2.31 -4.63 -9.07
C ASP A 57 -1.35 -5.79 -9.41
N PRO A 58 -1.22 -6.80 -8.51
CA PRO A 58 -0.27 -7.89 -8.72
C PRO A 58 -0.62 -8.77 -9.92
N ASP A 59 -1.90 -8.89 -10.28
CA ASP A 59 -2.33 -9.68 -11.45
C ASP A 59 -1.90 -9.03 -12.75
N ARG A 60 -2.09 -7.70 -12.86
CA ARG A 60 -1.64 -6.94 -14.02
C ARG A 60 -0.12 -6.91 -14.14
N VAL A 61 0.60 -6.81 -13.02
CA VAL A 61 2.07 -6.91 -13.01
C VAL A 61 2.51 -8.27 -13.52
N ARG A 62 1.93 -9.37 -13.02
CA ARG A 62 2.22 -10.72 -13.52
C ARG A 62 1.94 -10.85 -15.01
N HIS A 63 0.81 -10.31 -15.48
CA HIS A 63 0.44 -10.32 -16.89
C HIS A 63 1.51 -9.65 -17.77
N TYR A 64 2.00 -8.47 -17.40
CA TYR A 64 3.01 -7.77 -18.18
C TYR A 64 4.41 -8.38 -18.06
N ILE A 65 4.78 -8.94 -16.92
CA ILE A 65 6.06 -9.66 -16.76
C ILE A 65 6.12 -10.91 -17.67
N ALA A 66 4.99 -11.60 -17.85
CA ALA A 66 4.90 -12.78 -18.70
C ALA A 66 5.00 -12.47 -20.21
N ARG A 67 4.90 -11.20 -20.61
CA ARG A 67 4.97 -10.77 -22.00
C ARG A 67 6.42 -10.62 -22.45
N GLU A 68 6.88 -11.59 -23.25
CA GLU A 68 8.24 -11.58 -23.79
C GLU A 68 8.53 -10.39 -24.70
N ASP A 69 7.51 -9.88 -25.39
CA ASP A 69 7.62 -8.74 -26.30
C ASP A 69 7.87 -7.40 -25.58
N LEU A 70 7.63 -7.34 -24.27
CA LEU A 70 7.88 -6.17 -23.42
C LEU A 70 9.21 -6.24 -22.66
N ARG A 71 9.98 -7.33 -22.80
CA ARG A 71 11.26 -7.49 -22.10
C ARG A 71 12.30 -6.51 -22.65
N ILE A 72 12.85 -5.68 -21.76
CA ILE A 72 14.02 -4.85 -22.05
C ILE A 72 15.23 -5.79 -22.13
N ARG A 73 15.99 -5.71 -23.22
CA ARG A 73 17.21 -6.49 -23.46
C ARG A 73 18.45 -5.69 -23.04
#